data_AF-A0A658NHB6-F1
#
_entry.id   AF-A0A658NHB6-F1
#
_cell.length_a   1.000
_cell.length_b   1.000
_cell.length_c   1.000
_cell.angle_alpha   90.00
_cell.angle_beta   90.00
_cell.angle_gamma   90.00
#
_symmetry.space_group_name_H-M   'P 1'
#
loop_
_entity.id
_entity.type
_entity.pdbx_description
1 polymer ?
#
loop_
_entity_poly.entity_id
_entity_poly.type
_entity_poly.pdbx_seq_one_letter_code
_entity_poly.pdbx_strand_id
1 'polypeptide(L)' 'MASFGSVQGRNDLWLGRLGAESGWLYYKDPATQDRLHLGDRLEIVPNSASLVLNIHDVAYGVRNGAIER' A
#
# COMPACT_ATOMS: atom_id res chain seq x y z
N MET A 1 7.22 -14.64 -2.68
CA MET A 1 6.44 -14.30 -3.90
C MET A 1 6.82 -12.89 -4.32
N ALA A 2 6.93 -12.64 -5.62
CA ALA A 2 7.08 -11.27 -6.11
C ALA A 2 5.86 -10.43 -5.66
N SER A 3 6.06 -9.15 -5.37
CA SER A 3 5.01 -8.22 -4.97
C SER A 3 5.34 -6.83 -5.49
N PHE A 4 4.38 -5.92 -5.48
CA PHE A 4 4.59 -4.52 -5.87
C PHE A 4 4.83 -3.58 -4.67
N GLY A 5 5.08 -4.16 -3.49
CA GLY A 5 5.28 -3.45 -2.23
C GLY A 5 4.72 -4.27 -1.06
N SER A 6 4.97 -3.82 0.16
CA SER A 6 4.35 -4.36 1.37
C SER A 6 3.26 -3.42 1.89
N VAL A 7 2.28 -3.98 2.58
CA VAL A 7 1.25 -3.20 3.28
C VAL A 7 1.70 -3.01 4.72
N GLN A 8 1.93 -1.77 5.13
CA GLN A 8 2.41 -1.46 6.47
C GLN A 8 1.40 -1.93 7.53
N GLY A 9 1.88 -2.64 8.56
CA GLY A 9 1.04 -3.18 9.63
C GLY A 9 0.11 -4.34 9.22
N ARG A 10 0.08 -4.75 7.95
CA ARG A 10 -0.82 -5.80 7.43
C ARG A 10 -0.05 -6.93 6.74
N ASN A 11 0.66 -7.72 7.55
CA ASN A 11 1.46 -8.85 7.08
C ASN A 11 0.61 -9.98 6.46
N ASP A 12 -0.70 -10.00 6.74
CA ASP A 12 -1.68 -10.92 6.17
C ASP A 12 -2.07 -10.58 4.72
N LEU A 13 -1.75 -9.37 4.25
CA LEU A 13 -2.05 -8.90 2.90
C LEU A 13 -0.84 -9.04 1.94
N TRP A 14 -1.14 -9.28 0.67
CA TRP A 14 -0.17 -9.34 -0.42
C TRP A 14 -0.64 -8.50 -1.62
N LEU A 15 0.14 -7.48 -1.99
CA LEU A 15 -0.08 -6.68 -3.20
C LEU A 15 0.49 -7.42 -4.41
N GLY A 16 -0.33 -8.28 -4.99
CA GLY A 16 0.11 -9.24 -6.02
C GLY A 16 -0.03 -8.74 -7.46
N ARG A 17 -0.86 -7.73 -7.73
CA ARG A 17 -1.09 -7.19 -9.07
C ARG A 17 -1.39 -5.70 -9.04
N LEU A 18 -0.94 -4.99 -10.08
CA LEU A 18 -1.29 -3.61 -10.38
C LEU A 18 -1.89 -3.50 -11.79
N GLY A 19 -2.81 -2.56 -11.96
CA GLY A 19 -3.24 -1.95 -13.21
C GLY A 19 -2.80 -0.48 -13.23
N ALA A 20 -3.33 0.32 -14.16
CA ALA A 20 -2.97 1.73 -14.27
C ALA A 20 -3.37 2.54 -13.02
N GLU A 21 -4.58 2.31 -12.50
CA GLU A 21 -5.14 3.05 -11.35
C GLU A 21 -5.73 2.12 -10.27
N SER A 22 -5.52 0.81 -10.41
CA SER A 22 -6.07 -0.19 -9.50
C SER A 22 -5.00 -1.15 -9.02
N GLY A 23 -5.13 -1.59 -7.77
CA GLY A 23 -4.31 -2.63 -7.18
C GLY A 23 -5.17 -3.79 -6.68
N TRP A 24 -4.63 -5.01 -6.73
CA TRP A 24 -5.27 -6.19 -6.16
C TRP A 24 -4.49 -6.67 -4.95
N LEU A 25 -5.16 -6.62 -3.80
CA LEU A 25 -4.69 -7.18 -2.55
C LEU A 25 -5.29 -8.57 -2.36
N TYR A 26 -4.46 -9.50 -1.95
CA TYR A 26 -4.86 -10.87 -1.63
C TYR A 26 -4.59 -11.14 -0.16
N TYR A 27 -5.51 -11.84 0.49
CA TYR A 27 -5.26 -12.39 1.81
C TYR A 27 -4.35 -13.62 1.65
N LYS A 28 -3.23 -13.63 2.36
CA LYS A 28 -2.31 -14.77 2.39
C LYS A 28 -2.94 -15.96 3.11
N ASP A 29 -3.75 -15.69 4.13
CA ASP A 29 -4.59 -16.66 4.80
C ASP A 29 -6.06 -16.46 4.40
N PRO A 30 -6.69 -17.40 3.66
CA PRO A 30 -8.09 -17.30 3.28
C PRO A 30 -9.06 -17.39 4.46
N ALA A 31 -8.63 -17.87 5.63
CA ALA A 31 -9.45 -17.97 6.84
C ALA A 31 -9.39 -16.72 7.74
N THR A 32 -8.62 -15.69 7.36
CA THR A 32 -8.48 -14.48 8.17
C THR A 32 -9.83 -13.82 8.50
N GLN A 33 -9.98 -13.40 9.75
CA GLN A 33 -11.15 -12.68 10.25
C GLN A 33 -10.95 -11.16 10.19
N ASP A 34 -9.70 -10.69 10.08
CA ASP A 34 -9.36 -9.27 9.97
C ASP A 34 -9.49 -8.79 8.52
N ARG A 35 -10.73 -8.66 8.05
CA ARG A 35 -11.05 -8.26 6.68
C ARG A 35 -11.05 -6.75 6.53
N LEU A 36 -10.57 -6.30 5.37
CA LEU A 36 -10.73 -4.93 4.91
C LEU A 36 -12.21 -4.63 4.63
N HIS A 37 -12.61 -3.41 4.96
CA HIS A 37 -13.91 -2.84 4.64
C HIS A 37 -13.75 -1.69 3.64
N LEU A 38 -14.83 -1.36 2.94
CA LEU A 38 -14.82 -0.21 2.03
C LEU A 38 -14.57 1.08 2.83
N GLY A 39 -13.60 1.88 2.36
CA GLY A 39 -13.18 3.12 3.02
C GLY A 39 -11.94 2.98 3.89
N ASP A 40 -11.49 1.75 4.19
CA ASP A 40 -10.21 1.52 4.88
C ASP A 40 -9.05 2.13 4.08
N ARG A 41 -8.15 2.81 4.79
CA ARG A 41 -6.92 3.38 4.21
C ARG A 41 -5.74 2.51 4.57
N LEU A 42 -4.92 2.22 3.57
CA LEU A 42 -3.73 1.38 3.71
C LEU A 42 -2.49 2.16 3.28
N GLU A 43 -1.39 1.88 3.95
CA GLU A 43 -0.08 2.43 3.61
C GLU A 43 0.70 1.35 2.86
N ILE A 44 1.12 1.69 1.63
CA ILE A 44 1.97 0.82 0.81
C ILE A 44 3.41 1.30 0.94
N VAL A 45 4.29 0.43 1.40
CA VAL A 45 5.74 0.63 1.33
C VAL A 45 6.20 0.08 -0.04
N PRO A 46 6.64 0.95 -0.96
CA PRO A 46 7.00 0.50 -2.30
C PRO A 46 8.34 -0.23 -2.33
N ASN A 47 8.52 -1.11 -3.31
CA ASN A 47 9.81 -1.78 -3.52
C ASN A 47 10.94 -0.80 -3.89
N SER A 48 10.60 0.33 -4.51
CA SER A 48 11.54 1.40 -4.88
C SER A 48 10.89 2.76 -4.68
N ALA A 49 11.41 3.52 -3.72
CA ALA A 49 10.93 4.87 -3.44
C ALA A 49 11.16 5.82 -4.62
N SER A 50 12.29 5.69 -5.33
CA SER A 50 12.62 6.57 -6.45
C SER A 50 11.64 6.42 -7.62
N LEU A 51 11.19 5.20 -7.94
CA LEU A 51 10.19 4.99 -9.00
C LEU A 51 8.85 5.61 -8.65
N VAL A 52 8.40 5.47 -7.40
CA VAL A 52 7.15 6.08 -6.93
C VAL A 52 7.24 7.59 -6.99
N LEU A 53 8.34 8.19 -6.52
CA LEU A 53 8.51 9.64 -6.58
C LEU A 53 8.54 10.18 -8.02
N ASN A 54 9.03 9.42 -8.99
CA ASN A 54 9.08 9.86 -10.39
C ASN A 54 7.71 9.88 -11.10
N ILE A 55 6.69 9.19 -10.57
CA ILE A 55 5.35 9.13 -11.19
C ILE A 55 4.32 10.03 -10.50
N HIS A 56 4.73 10.80 -9.49
CA HIS A 56 3.86 11.75 -8.78
C HIS A 56 4.34 13.18 -8.99
N ASP A 57 3.41 14.10 -9.27
CA ASP A 57 3.74 15.54 -9.41
C ASP A 57 4.06 16.20 -8.07
N VAL A 58 3.53 15.66 -6.97
CA VAL A 58 3.66 16.19 -5.61
C VAL A 58 3.89 15.05 -4.63
N ALA A 59 4.81 15.26 -3.68
CA ALA A 59 4.99 14.41 -2.51
C ALA A 59 4.68 15.19 -1.24
N TYR A 60 4.04 14.55 -0.27
CA TYR A 60 3.67 15.15 1.02
C TYR A 60 4.61 14.66 2.12
N GLY A 61 5.27 15.59 2.81
CA GLY A 61 5.98 15.29 4.06
C GLY A 61 4.97 15.09 5.19
N VAL A 62 5.16 14.06 6.02
CA VAL A 62 4.29 13.79 7.17
C VAL A 62 5.12 13.75 8.44
N ARG A 63 4.70 14.52 9.45
CA ARG A 63 5.27 14.52 10.80
C ARG A 63 4.15 14.39 11.82
N ASN A 64 4.30 13.46 12.77
CA ASN A 64 3.30 13.21 13.83
C ASN A 64 1.87 12.99 13.30
N GLY A 65 1.72 12.32 12.16
CA GLY A 65 0.43 12.01 11.55
C GLY A 65 -0.24 13.18 10.82
N ALA A 66 0.42 14.34 10.69
CA ALA A 66 -0.06 15.48 9.94
C ALA A 66 0.85 15.81 8.76
N ILE A 67 0.28 16.33 7.67
CA ILE A 67 1.05 16.86 6.55
C ILE A 67 1.81 18.10 7.04
N GLU A 68 3.13 18.08 6.87
CA GLU A 68 4.01 19.19 7.18
C GLU A 68 4.01 20.17 5.99
N ARG A 69 3.96 21.47 6.28
CA ARG A 69 3.97 22.56 5.28
C ARG A 69 5.37 23.11 5.07
#